data_AF-A0A224Z3L5-F1
#
_entry.id   AF-A0A224Z3L5-F1
#
_cell.length_a   1.000
_cell.length_b   1.000
_cell.length_c   1.000
_cell.angle_alpha   90.00
_cell.angle_beta   90.00
_cell.angle_gamma   90.00
#
_symmetry.space_group_name_H-M   'P 1'
#
loop_
_entity.id
_entity.type
_entity.pdbx_description
1 polymer ?
#
loop_
_entity_poly.entity_id
_entity_poly.type
_entity_poly.pdbx_seq_one_letter_code
_entity_poly.pdbx_strand_id
1 'polypeptide(L)'
;MRVITDLPRFTQIPTLQAEAQLNTLDELIHQRRKARMIKHSSVPAADALAHYMDPKAPSLEEPTLSVPPWDHCQVTTNKPLGCIRQEVNGNTISRCTPFRPLFSASQTLELRAYVDAGLTSSILHTSSVCPSHPHVNQTCSYALDIPITSVLAELVALCDGLAALQPLVEMHHPSNLILYTDSTQAVRVLRRVDRSVGVAEQFHRCAADYPCSVRVCWIRRSSVLAHAAADAACHPVTVMYPLPLLLLPPSDTVDIHKENLRRTTRALIPPRGHDLPSGLTRQEEVSLRRVRVGAAVTPSIRAKWGYTDTTSSCPFCPAPVREADLNHLLWTRPGLQAARRRHLRRAGLQHTRQPDLHRWIYGPNHRSLLDFMEETQLHSFV
;
A
#
# COMPACT_ATOMS: atom_id res chain seq x y z
N MET A 1 -16.86 -11.85 2.20
CA MET A 1 -16.88 -12.05 3.67
C MET A 1 -16.88 -13.52 4.04
N ARG A 2 -17.96 -14.29 3.83
CA ARG A 2 -18.02 -15.71 4.27
C ARG A 2 -16.93 -16.62 3.69
N VAL A 3 -16.55 -16.44 2.42
CA VAL A 3 -15.40 -17.17 1.81
C VAL A 3 -14.06 -16.82 2.48
N ILE A 4 -13.93 -15.61 3.03
CA ILE A 4 -12.71 -15.16 3.70
C ILE A 4 -12.67 -15.69 5.14
N THR A 5 -13.82 -15.67 5.82
CA THR A 5 -13.91 -15.99 7.25
C THR A 5 -14.26 -17.44 7.57
N ASP A 6 -14.83 -18.18 6.62
CA ASP A 6 -15.47 -19.51 6.76
C ASP A 6 -16.51 -19.59 7.89
N LEU A 7 -17.08 -18.43 8.23
CA LEU A 7 -18.18 -18.32 9.18
C LEU A 7 -19.51 -18.69 8.49
N PRO A 8 -20.40 -19.38 9.21
CA PRO A 8 -21.63 -19.91 8.64
C PRO A 8 -22.65 -18.83 8.26
N ARG A 9 -23.70 -19.22 7.53
CA ARG A 9 -24.69 -18.29 6.97
C ARG A 9 -25.45 -17.48 8.03
N PHE A 10 -25.68 -18.05 9.21
CA PHE A 10 -26.42 -17.39 10.28
C PHE A 10 -25.61 -16.34 11.07
N THR A 11 -24.29 -16.26 10.85
CA THR A 11 -23.49 -15.21 11.48
C THR A 11 -23.98 -13.85 10.98
N GLN A 12 -24.16 -12.91 11.93
CA GLN A 12 -24.62 -11.57 11.63
C GLN A 12 -23.63 -10.84 10.71
N ILE A 13 -24.17 -10.01 9.79
CA ILE A 13 -23.37 -9.27 8.81
C ILE A 13 -22.30 -8.38 9.47
N PRO A 14 -22.61 -7.59 10.53
CA PRO A 14 -21.58 -6.76 11.18
C PRO A 14 -20.40 -7.57 11.71
N THR A 15 -20.65 -8.75 12.28
CA THR A 15 -19.59 -9.62 12.79
C THR A 15 -18.80 -10.26 11.66
N LEU A 16 -19.46 -10.68 10.58
CA LEU A 16 -18.78 -11.17 9.37
C LEU A 16 -17.86 -10.11 8.76
N GLN A 17 -18.29 -8.85 8.81
CA GLN A 17 -17.54 -7.72 8.26
C GLN A 17 -16.30 -7.38 9.10
N ALA A 18 -16.45 -7.29 10.43
CA ALA A 18 -15.34 -7.09 11.35
C ALA A 18 -14.31 -8.23 11.25
N GLU A 19 -14.76 -9.48 11.18
CA GLU A 19 -13.85 -10.63 11.03
C GLU A 19 -13.16 -10.65 9.67
N ALA A 20 -13.88 -10.31 8.60
CA ALA A 20 -13.34 -10.25 7.25
C ALA A 20 -12.40 -9.05 7.02
N GLN A 21 -12.41 -8.05 7.90
CA GLN A 21 -11.67 -6.79 7.74
C GLN A 21 -12.01 -6.11 6.41
N LEU A 22 -13.30 -5.94 6.14
CA LEU A 22 -13.82 -5.32 4.91
C LEU A 22 -14.67 -4.09 5.21
N ASN A 23 -14.64 -3.13 4.29
CA ASN A 23 -15.55 -1.99 4.27
C ASN A 23 -16.99 -2.39 4.00
N THR A 24 -17.94 -1.53 4.39
CA THR A 24 -19.34 -1.71 3.98
C THR A 24 -19.49 -1.48 2.47
N LEU A 25 -20.54 -2.04 1.88
CA LEU A 25 -20.86 -1.75 0.48
C LEU A 25 -21.14 -0.25 0.28
N ASP A 26 -21.81 0.39 1.24
CA ASP A 26 -22.16 1.81 1.19
C ASP A 26 -20.92 2.71 1.22
N GLU A 27 -19.93 2.39 2.06
CA GLU A 27 -18.63 3.08 2.06
C GLU A 27 -17.94 2.99 0.69
N LEU A 28 -17.91 1.79 0.09
CA LEU A 28 -17.30 1.58 -1.23
C LEU A 28 -18.07 2.30 -2.34
N ILE A 29 -19.41 2.34 -2.27
CA ILE A 29 -20.25 3.09 -3.19
C ILE A 29 -19.99 4.59 -3.03
N HIS A 30 -19.97 5.11 -1.81
CA HIS A 30 -19.69 6.51 -1.51
C HIS A 30 -18.31 6.92 -2.03
N GLN A 31 -17.28 6.11 -1.75
CA GLN A 31 -15.93 6.31 -2.25
C GLN A 31 -15.90 6.40 -3.79
N ARG A 32 -16.56 5.46 -4.49
CA ARG A 32 -16.61 5.45 -5.96
C ARG A 32 -17.36 6.64 -6.53
N ARG A 33 -18.48 7.05 -5.91
CA ARG A 33 -19.25 8.23 -6.33
C ARG A 33 -18.40 9.50 -6.18
N LYS A 34 -17.77 9.69 -5.02
CA LYS A 34 -16.90 10.84 -4.75
C LYS A 34 -15.70 10.88 -5.70
N ALA A 35 -15.07 9.73 -5.95
CA ALA A 35 -13.97 9.63 -6.92
C ALA A 35 -14.39 9.99 -8.36
N ARG A 36 -15.63 9.65 -8.77
CA ARG A 36 -16.17 10.07 -10.07
C ARG A 36 -16.42 11.57 -10.11
N MET A 37 -17.07 12.13 -9.09
CA MET A 37 -17.32 13.58 -8.99
C MET A 37 -16.02 14.38 -9.11
N ILE A 38 -14.98 13.99 -8.39
CA ILE A 38 -13.65 14.62 -8.46
C ILE A 38 -13.05 14.51 -9.86
N LYS A 39 -13.21 13.36 -10.53
CA LYS A 39 -12.72 13.19 -11.90
C LYS A 39 -13.45 14.12 -12.87
N HIS A 40 -14.77 14.25 -12.75
CA HIS A 40 -15.57 15.15 -13.61
C HIS A 40 -15.20 16.61 -13.38
N SER A 41 -15.08 17.05 -12.11
CA SER A 41 -14.75 18.45 -11.80
C SER A 41 -13.35 18.90 -12.24
N SER A 42 -12.44 17.96 -12.48
CA SER A 42 -11.01 18.27 -12.68
C SER A 42 -10.46 17.82 -14.03
N VAL A 43 -11.15 16.95 -14.77
CA VAL A 43 -10.70 16.46 -16.08
C VAL A 43 -11.77 16.81 -17.12
N PRO A 44 -11.55 17.84 -17.96
CA PRO A 44 -12.53 18.30 -18.94
C PRO A 44 -13.05 17.18 -19.85
N ALA A 45 -12.15 16.31 -20.33
CA ALA A 45 -12.54 15.15 -21.16
C ALA A 45 -13.49 14.17 -20.43
N ALA A 46 -13.34 14.02 -19.11
CA ALA A 46 -14.22 13.16 -18.32
C ALA A 46 -15.59 13.79 -18.11
N ASP A 47 -15.64 15.12 -17.94
CA ASP A 47 -16.86 15.90 -17.87
C ASP A 47 -17.61 15.87 -19.21
N ALA A 48 -16.90 16.14 -20.31
CA ALA A 48 -17.38 16.04 -21.68
C ALA A 48 -17.98 14.67 -22.01
N LEU A 49 -17.35 13.57 -21.56
CA LEU A 49 -17.88 12.21 -21.73
C LEU A 49 -19.15 11.95 -20.91
N ALA A 50 -19.28 12.51 -19.70
CA ALA A 50 -20.52 12.43 -18.94
C ALA A 50 -21.64 13.21 -19.63
N HIS A 51 -21.31 14.38 -20.18
CA HIS A 51 -22.22 15.22 -20.93
C HIS A 51 -22.62 14.63 -22.29
N TYR A 52 -21.74 13.90 -22.98
CA TYR A 52 -22.07 13.18 -24.22
C TYR A 52 -23.16 12.13 -24.01
N MET A 53 -23.27 11.56 -22.81
CA MET A 53 -24.33 10.60 -22.46
C MET A 53 -25.67 11.30 -22.11
N ASP A 54 -25.71 12.64 -22.12
CA ASP A 54 -26.90 13.46 -21.84
C ASP A 54 -27.25 14.33 -23.08
N PRO A 55 -28.42 14.15 -23.73
CA PRO A 55 -28.72 14.71 -25.05
C PRO A 55 -28.85 16.25 -25.15
N LYS A 56 -28.41 17.02 -24.15
CA LYS A 56 -28.61 18.48 -24.07
C LYS A 56 -27.32 19.32 -23.90
N ALA A 57 -26.14 18.77 -24.17
CA ALA A 57 -24.89 19.48 -23.90
C ALA A 57 -24.32 20.28 -25.12
N PRO A 58 -23.73 21.48 -24.88
CA PRO A 58 -23.02 22.27 -25.88
C PRO A 58 -21.67 21.64 -26.26
N SER A 59 -21.05 22.16 -27.32
CA SER A 59 -19.86 21.65 -28.02
C SER A 59 -18.73 21.17 -27.12
N LEU A 60 -18.21 19.98 -27.43
CA LEU A 60 -17.03 19.35 -26.81
C LEU A 60 -15.81 20.25 -26.92
N GLU A 61 -15.14 20.54 -25.80
CA GLU A 61 -13.78 21.11 -25.81
C GLU A 61 -12.78 20.12 -26.40
N GLU A 62 -11.73 20.63 -27.05
CA GLU A 62 -10.69 19.81 -27.65
C GLU A 62 -9.98 18.95 -26.59
N PRO A 63 -9.72 17.66 -26.88
CA PRO A 63 -9.02 16.78 -25.96
C PRO A 63 -7.65 17.35 -25.62
N THR A 64 -7.32 17.38 -24.33
CA THR A 64 -5.98 17.73 -23.84
C THR A 64 -4.95 16.86 -24.54
N LEU A 65 -3.93 17.48 -25.13
CA LEU A 65 -2.80 16.87 -25.83
C LEU A 65 -1.97 15.98 -24.88
N SER A 66 -2.50 14.80 -24.53
CA SER A 66 -1.70 13.73 -23.94
C SER A 66 -0.77 13.22 -25.03
N VAL A 67 0.53 13.27 -24.78
CA VAL A 67 1.52 12.68 -25.70
C VAL A 67 1.18 11.21 -25.86
N PRO A 68 0.96 10.72 -27.08
CA PRO A 68 0.63 9.33 -27.25
C PRO A 68 1.82 8.45 -26.86
N PRO A 69 1.60 7.19 -26.42
CA PRO A 69 2.67 6.36 -25.86
C PRO A 69 3.87 6.13 -26.77
N TRP A 70 3.71 6.25 -28.09
CA TRP A 70 4.80 6.08 -29.05
C TRP A 70 5.70 7.32 -29.21
N ASP A 71 5.28 8.49 -28.72
CA ASP A 71 6.05 9.75 -28.80
C ASP A 71 6.88 10.02 -27.52
N HIS A 72 6.80 9.15 -26.52
CA HIS A 72 7.64 9.28 -25.33
C HIS A 72 9.08 8.90 -25.62
N CYS A 73 10.00 9.81 -25.28
CA CYS A 73 11.43 9.54 -25.39
C CYS A 73 11.88 8.53 -24.32
N GLN A 74 12.82 7.65 -24.67
CA GLN A 74 13.36 6.69 -23.71
C GLN A 74 14.36 7.39 -22.76
N VAL A 75 13.85 7.92 -21.65
CA VAL A 75 14.67 8.64 -20.66
C VAL A 75 15.36 7.74 -19.63
N THR A 76 15.06 6.44 -19.56
CA THR A 76 15.69 5.54 -18.58
C THR A 76 16.38 4.34 -19.24
N THR A 77 17.33 3.74 -18.53
CA THR A 77 17.98 2.50 -19.01
C THR A 77 17.01 1.32 -18.96
N ASN A 78 17.05 0.43 -19.95
CA ASN A 78 16.21 -0.80 -19.99
C ASN A 78 16.68 -1.91 -19.03
N LYS A 79 17.65 -1.64 -18.16
CA LYS A 79 18.17 -2.65 -17.24
C LYS A 79 17.10 -2.99 -16.18
N PRO A 80 16.81 -4.29 -15.94
CA PRO A 80 15.89 -4.68 -14.89
C PRO A 80 16.45 -4.22 -13.54
N LEU A 81 15.64 -3.46 -12.80
CA LEU A 81 16.04 -2.89 -11.49
C LEU A 81 16.38 -3.99 -10.46
N GLY A 82 15.95 -5.23 -10.70
CA GLY A 82 16.19 -6.41 -9.83
C GLY A 82 17.49 -7.18 -10.09
N CYS A 83 18.29 -6.85 -11.11
CA CYS A 83 19.59 -7.51 -11.36
C CYS A 83 20.80 -6.69 -10.90
N ILE A 84 20.60 -5.67 -10.08
CA ILE A 84 21.69 -5.09 -9.29
C ILE A 84 21.84 -6.02 -8.07
N ARG A 85 22.60 -7.10 -8.26
CA ARG A 85 22.77 -8.18 -7.27
C ARG A 85 23.07 -7.61 -5.88
N GLN A 86 22.25 -8.01 -4.90
CA GLN A 86 22.62 -7.91 -3.49
C GLN A 86 23.87 -8.76 -3.28
N GLU A 87 24.95 -8.14 -2.81
CA GLU A 87 26.11 -8.86 -2.29
C GLU A 87 25.70 -9.55 -0.98
N VAL A 88 25.18 -10.76 -1.11
CA VAL A 88 25.10 -11.71 -0.01
C VAL A 88 26.32 -12.61 -0.19
N ASN A 89 27.26 -12.49 0.73
CA ASN A 89 28.50 -13.28 0.86
C ASN A 89 29.67 -12.85 -0.05
N GLY A 90 30.38 -11.81 0.38
CA GLY A 90 31.83 -11.74 0.62
C GLY A 90 32.89 -12.32 -0.35
N ASN A 91 32.57 -12.98 -1.47
CA ASN A 91 33.62 -13.57 -2.31
C ASN A 91 33.20 -13.81 -3.77
N THR A 92 32.55 -12.84 -4.39
CA THR A 92 32.51 -12.80 -5.86
C THR A 92 32.61 -11.36 -6.30
N ILE A 93 33.74 -11.00 -6.91
CA ILE A 93 33.98 -9.73 -7.59
C ILE A 93 33.01 -9.68 -8.77
N SER A 94 31.77 -9.32 -8.47
CA SER A 94 30.82 -8.87 -9.48
C SER A 94 31.36 -7.54 -9.96
N ARG A 95 31.67 -7.45 -11.25
CA ARG A 95 31.94 -6.20 -11.95
C ARG A 95 30.66 -5.34 -11.98
N CYS A 96 30.12 -4.97 -10.83
CA CYS A 96 29.76 -3.57 -10.65
C CYS A 96 31.09 -2.86 -10.73
N THR A 97 31.40 -2.29 -11.90
CA THR A 97 32.48 -1.31 -11.97
C THR A 97 32.27 -0.41 -10.76
N PRO A 98 33.22 -0.33 -9.81
CA PRO A 98 33.12 0.69 -8.79
C PRO A 98 32.85 1.97 -9.55
N PHE A 99 31.90 2.77 -9.06
CA PHE A 99 31.71 4.12 -9.54
C PHE A 99 33.02 4.85 -9.22
N ARG A 100 34.04 4.62 -10.04
CA ARG A 100 35.23 5.45 -10.12
C ARG A 100 34.63 6.77 -10.57
N PRO A 101 34.80 7.87 -9.80
CA PRO A 101 34.70 9.17 -10.43
C PRO A 101 35.84 9.15 -11.45
N LEU A 102 35.53 8.77 -12.69
CA LEU A 102 36.38 9.07 -13.82
C LEU A 102 36.28 10.59 -13.95
N PHE A 103 37.03 11.31 -13.11
CA PHE A 103 37.71 12.50 -13.55
C PHE A 103 38.74 12.04 -14.58
N SER A 104 38.24 11.64 -15.75
CA SER A 104 39.03 11.53 -16.95
C SER A 104 38.97 12.92 -17.57
N ALA A 105 40.13 13.51 -17.79
CA ALA A 105 40.32 14.86 -18.31
C ALA A 105 39.89 15.04 -19.79
N SER A 106 38.95 14.21 -20.27
CA SER A 106 38.24 14.31 -21.55
C SER A 106 36.80 14.77 -21.29
N GLN A 107 36.68 16.01 -20.83
CA GLN A 107 35.59 16.50 -19.98
C GLN A 107 34.44 17.24 -20.68
N THR A 108 34.15 17.00 -21.97
CA THR A 108 33.22 17.87 -22.73
C THR A 108 31.89 17.26 -23.16
N LEU A 109 31.61 15.97 -22.93
CA LEU A 109 30.44 15.31 -23.56
C LEU A 109 29.32 14.88 -22.59
N GLU A 110 29.54 14.83 -21.28
CA GLU A 110 28.52 14.36 -20.32
C GLU A 110 28.39 15.29 -19.11
N LEU A 111 27.17 15.78 -18.87
CA LEU A 111 26.80 16.52 -17.67
C LEU A 111 26.10 15.57 -16.69
N ARG A 112 26.45 15.65 -15.41
CA ARG A 112 25.91 14.77 -14.35
C ARG A 112 25.36 15.60 -13.21
N ALA A 113 24.13 15.31 -12.81
CA ALA A 113 23.50 15.93 -11.66
C ALA A 113 22.74 14.90 -10.82
N TYR A 114 22.56 15.23 -9.55
CA TYR A 114 21.91 14.41 -8.53
C TYR A 114 20.71 15.18 -8.02
N VAL A 115 19.55 14.56 -8.04
CA VAL A 115 18.30 15.18 -7.62
C VAL A 115 17.67 14.39 -6.49
N ASP A 116 17.05 15.11 -5.56
CA ASP A 116 16.34 14.53 -4.43
C ASP A 116 15.18 15.45 -4.00
N ALA A 117 14.17 14.88 -3.35
CA ALA A 117 12.98 15.57 -2.90
C ALA A 117 12.66 15.28 -1.41
N GLY A 118 12.48 16.35 -0.65
CA GLY A 118 12.09 16.33 0.74
C GLY A 118 10.67 16.85 0.93
N LEU A 119 9.84 16.12 1.68
CA LEU A 119 8.52 16.58 2.09
C LEU A 119 8.54 16.93 3.58
N THR A 120 8.18 18.17 3.92
CA THR A 120 8.07 18.61 5.31
C THR A 120 6.70 19.26 5.52
N SER A 121 5.81 18.55 6.21
CA SER A 121 4.42 18.95 6.45
C SER A 121 3.64 19.27 5.16
N SER A 122 3.56 20.55 4.77
CA SER A 122 2.86 21.06 3.59
C SER A 122 3.79 21.77 2.60
N ILE A 123 5.09 21.55 2.73
CA ILE A 123 6.11 22.16 1.87
C ILE A 123 6.88 21.04 1.18
N LEU A 124 7.02 21.18 -0.14
CA LEU A 124 7.92 20.37 -0.94
C LEU A 124 9.24 21.12 -1.11
N HIS A 125 10.35 20.46 -0.82
CA HIS A 125 11.68 20.89 -1.15
C HIS A 125 12.25 19.97 -2.21
N THR A 126 12.76 20.52 -3.29
CA THR A 126 13.49 19.77 -4.32
C THR A 126 14.91 20.29 -4.39
N SER A 127 15.84 19.43 -4.76
CA SER A 127 17.24 19.79 -4.88
C SER A 127 17.84 19.22 -6.16
N SER A 128 18.77 19.96 -6.74
CA SER A 128 19.61 19.53 -7.85
C SER A 128 21.05 19.93 -7.56
N VAL A 129 21.95 18.94 -7.57
CA VAL A 129 23.38 19.11 -7.31
C VAL A 129 24.18 18.62 -8.50
N CYS A 130 24.94 19.51 -9.13
CA CYS A 130 25.91 19.22 -10.18
C CYS A 130 27.34 19.40 -9.66
N PRO A 131 28.08 18.33 -9.34
CA PRO A 131 29.42 18.46 -8.76
C PRO A 131 30.45 19.15 -9.66
N SER A 132 30.29 19.08 -10.98
CA SER A 132 31.18 19.75 -11.92
C SER A 132 30.91 21.25 -12.02
N HIS A 133 29.70 21.70 -11.67
CA HIS A 133 29.29 23.10 -11.76
C HIS A 133 28.47 23.49 -10.52
N PRO A 134 29.12 23.68 -9.34
CA PRO A 134 28.38 23.94 -8.10
C PRO A 134 27.55 25.23 -8.11
N HIS A 135 27.86 26.18 -9.00
CA HIS A 135 27.14 27.45 -9.14
C HIS A 135 25.74 27.29 -9.75
N VAL A 136 25.43 26.14 -10.37
CA VAL A 136 24.08 25.81 -10.85
C VAL A 136 23.31 24.91 -9.87
N ASN A 137 23.88 24.60 -8.70
CA ASN A 137 23.15 23.86 -7.69
C ASN A 137 21.95 24.68 -7.21
N GLN A 138 20.79 24.05 -7.17
CA GLN A 138 19.54 24.73 -6.87
C GLN A 138 18.73 23.92 -5.87
N THR A 139 18.11 24.63 -4.93
CA THR A 139 17.05 24.11 -4.07
C THR A 139 15.79 24.93 -4.34
N CYS A 140 14.71 24.27 -4.73
CA CYS A 140 13.40 24.90 -4.85
C CYS A 140 12.53 24.50 -3.67
N SER A 141 11.64 25.41 -3.27
CA SER A 141 10.68 25.17 -2.19
C SER A 141 9.30 25.61 -2.65
N TYR A 142 8.30 24.75 -2.46
CA TYR A 142 6.93 24.99 -2.91
C TYR A 142 5.93 24.78 -1.78
N ALA A 143 4.95 25.67 -1.68
CA ALA A 143 3.76 25.41 -0.88
C ALA A 143 2.88 24.37 -1.60
N LEU A 144 2.27 23.48 -0.82
CA LEU A 144 1.34 22.46 -1.32
C LEU A 144 -0.09 22.76 -0.83
N ASP A 145 -1.03 22.86 -1.75
CA ASP A 145 -2.46 22.92 -1.40
C ASP A 145 -2.98 21.56 -0.90
N ILE A 146 -2.40 20.48 -1.41
CA ILE A 146 -2.82 19.11 -1.16
C ILE A 146 -1.58 18.27 -0.87
N PRO A 147 -1.60 17.38 0.14
CA PRO A 147 -0.47 16.49 0.42
C PRO A 147 -0.20 15.57 -0.78
N ILE A 148 1.02 15.66 -1.32
CA ILE A 148 1.47 14.86 -2.47
C ILE A 148 2.16 13.57 -2.02
N THR A 149 2.30 12.61 -2.93
CA THR A 149 3.06 11.39 -2.67
C THR A 149 4.56 11.64 -2.84
N SER A 150 5.41 10.89 -2.14
CA SER A 150 6.87 10.96 -2.33
C SER A 150 7.27 10.71 -3.79
N VAL A 151 6.57 9.81 -4.50
CA VAL A 151 6.85 9.55 -5.92
C VAL A 151 6.63 10.78 -6.79
N LEU A 152 5.57 11.57 -6.53
CA LEU A 152 5.35 12.82 -7.25
C LEU A 152 6.39 13.88 -6.88
N ALA A 153 6.77 13.98 -5.60
CA ALA A 153 7.83 14.88 -5.15
C ALA A 153 9.15 14.65 -5.91
N GLU A 154 9.55 13.38 -6.06
CA GLU A 154 10.74 12.97 -6.80
C GLU A 154 10.66 13.31 -8.30
N LEU A 155 9.48 13.15 -8.92
CA LEU A 155 9.27 13.51 -10.31
C LEU A 155 9.33 15.03 -10.52
N VAL A 156 8.85 15.82 -9.56
CA VAL A 156 9.00 17.28 -9.57
C VAL A 156 10.47 17.66 -9.44
N ALA A 157 11.24 17.02 -8.54
CA ALA A 157 12.67 17.26 -8.42
C ALA A 157 13.45 16.94 -9.72
N LEU A 158 13.03 15.91 -10.45
CA LEU A 158 13.57 15.62 -11.79
C LEU A 158 13.25 16.72 -12.80
N CYS A 159 12.04 17.27 -12.79
CA CYS A 159 11.66 18.39 -13.66
C CYS A 159 12.45 19.67 -13.31
N ASP A 160 12.53 20.01 -12.02
CA ASP A 160 13.32 21.15 -11.54
C ASP A 160 14.80 20.99 -11.88
N GLY A 161 15.33 19.76 -11.76
CA GLY A 161 16.70 19.44 -12.14
C GLY A 161 16.98 19.65 -13.63
N LEU A 162 16.03 19.32 -14.51
CA LEU A 162 16.14 19.66 -15.94
C LEU A 162 16.14 21.17 -16.16
N ALA A 163 15.19 21.89 -15.57
CA ALA A 163 15.09 23.34 -15.72
C ALA A 163 16.34 24.07 -15.22
N ALA A 164 16.87 23.66 -14.06
CA ALA A 164 18.07 24.25 -13.45
C ALA A 164 19.32 24.12 -14.33
N LEU A 165 19.44 23.01 -15.08
CA LEU A 165 20.61 22.69 -15.88
C LEU A 165 20.51 23.17 -17.33
N GLN A 166 19.35 23.65 -17.76
CA GLN A 166 19.13 24.11 -19.14
C GLN A 166 20.12 25.20 -19.57
N PRO A 167 20.38 26.28 -18.78
CA PRO A 167 21.32 27.32 -19.18
C PRO A 167 22.75 26.79 -19.37
N LEU A 168 23.15 25.82 -18.55
CA LEU A 168 24.47 25.20 -18.62
C LEU A 168 24.61 24.32 -19.87
N VAL A 169 23.55 23.61 -20.23
CA VAL A 169 23.50 22.77 -21.44
C VAL A 169 23.52 23.63 -22.71
N GLU A 170 22.82 24.76 -22.70
CA GLU A 170 22.86 25.74 -23.80
C GLU A 170 24.24 26.39 -23.95
N MET A 171 24.96 26.62 -22.85
CA MET A 171 26.30 27.24 -22.88
C MET A 171 27.40 26.27 -23.33
N HIS A 172 27.37 25.03 -22.85
CA HIS A 172 28.46 24.07 -23.04
C HIS A 172 28.17 22.97 -24.07
N HIS A 173 26.93 22.86 -24.54
CA HIS A 173 26.48 21.87 -25.52
C HIS A 173 26.97 20.43 -25.24
N PRO A 174 26.74 19.88 -24.03
CA PRO A 174 27.11 18.49 -23.75
C PRO A 174 26.30 17.53 -24.63
N SER A 175 26.86 16.38 -24.97
CA SER A 175 26.13 15.36 -25.73
C SER A 175 25.04 14.65 -24.91
N ASN A 176 25.28 14.49 -23.60
CA ASN A 176 24.34 13.81 -22.70
C ASN A 176 24.19 14.54 -21.36
N LEU A 177 22.97 14.56 -20.84
CA LEU A 177 22.66 14.91 -19.46
C LEU A 177 22.21 13.65 -18.71
N ILE A 178 22.86 13.35 -17.58
CA ILE A 178 22.50 12.24 -16.71
C ILE A 178 22.04 12.77 -15.35
N LEU A 179 20.76 12.55 -15.05
CA LEU A 179 20.15 12.81 -13.75
C LEU A 179 20.13 11.54 -12.90
N TYR A 180 20.62 11.63 -11.67
CA TYR A 180 20.64 10.54 -10.70
C TYR A 180 19.61 10.78 -9.59
N THR A 181 18.81 9.77 -9.29
CA THR A 181 17.82 9.76 -8.18
C THR A 181 17.91 8.42 -7.43
N ASP A 182 17.58 8.39 -6.14
CA ASP A 182 17.44 7.15 -5.38
C ASP A 182 16.02 6.56 -5.40
N SER A 183 15.07 7.24 -6.04
CA SER A 183 13.68 6.82 -6.13
C SER A 183 13.47 5.78 -7.23
N THR A 184 13.50 4.50 -6.84
CA THR A 184 13.15 3.39 -7.75
C THR A 184 11.74 3.52 -8.32
N GLN A 185 10.83 4.16 -7.58
CA GLN A 185 9.44 4.34 -8.01
C GLN A 185 9.32 5.43 -9.07
N ALA A 186 10.03 6.56 -8.94
CA ALA A 186 10.08 7.59 -9.97
C ALA A 186 10.62 7.02 -11.29
N VAL A 187 11.71 6.23 -11.23
CA VAL A 187 12.27 5.55 -12.41
C VAL A 187 11.27 4.55 -13.02
N ARG A 188 10.51 3.80 -12.20
CA ARG A 188 9.46 2.90 -12.70
C ARG A 188 8.31 3.65 -13.36
N VAL A 189 7.93 4.81 -12.83
CA VAL A 189 6.88 5.65 -13.42
C VAL A 189 7.36 6.23 -14.75
N LEU A 190 8.58 6.75 -14.84
CA LEU A 190 9.15 7.23 -16.11
C LEU A 190 9.27 6.13 -17.19
N ARG A 191 9.43 4.86 -16.78
CA ARG A 191 9.40 3.70 -17.70
C ARG A 191 8.01 3.33 -18.19
N ARG A 192 6.96 3.71 -17.45
CA ARG A 192 5.57 3.35 -17.78
C ARG A 192 4.98 4.43 -18.65
N VAL A 193 4.88 4.10 -19.93
CA VAL A 193 4.45 5.04 -20.96
C VAL A 193 2.93 4.96 -21.19
N ASP A 194 2.32 3.82 -20.87
CA ASP A 194 0.88 3.57 -21.05
C ASP A 194 0.00 4.25 -19.98
N ARG A 195 0.57 4.60 -18.83
CA ARG A 195 -0.11 5.16 -17.65
C ARG A 195 0.79 6.15 -16.92
N SER A 196 1.38 7.07 -17.68
CA SER A 196 2.21 8.12 -17.13
C SER A 196 1.35 9.08 -16.28
N VAL A 197 1.90 9.52 -15.16
CA VAL A 197 1.33 10.65 -14.40
C VAL A 197 1.69 11.95 -15.14
N GLY A 198 0.90 13.00 -14.96
CA GLY A 198 1.05 14.26 -15.67
C GLY A 198 2.45 14.88 -15.53
N VAL A 199 3.04 14.85 -14.33
CA VAL A 199 4.42 15.33 -14.12
C VAL A 199 5.44 14.48 -14.90
N ALA A 200 5.23 13.17 -15.01
CA ALA A 200 6.10 12.33 -15.81
C ALA A 200 5.92 12.58 -17.32
N GLU A 201 4.70 12.88 -17.78
CA GLU A 201 4.46 13.31 -19.17
C GLU A 201 5.12 14.67 -19.45
N GLN A 202 5.07 15.59 -18.51
CA GLN A 202 5.78 16.86 -18.58
C GLN A 202 7.29 16.64 -18.68
N PHE A 203 7.85 15.76 -17.83
CA PHE A 203 9.27 15.41 -17.90
C PHE A 203 9.64 14.84 -19.28
N HIS A 204 8.85 13.91 -19.82
CA HIS A 204 9.09 13.32 -21.14
C HIS A 204 9.05 14.35 -22.27
N ARG A 205 8.11 15.31 -22.22
CA ARG A 205 8.05 16.43 -23.17
C ARG A 205 9.29 17.31 -23.07
N CYS A 206 9.62 17.76 -21.86
CA CYS A 206 10.81 18.58 -21.62
C CYS A 206 12.11 17.87 -22.03
N ALA A 207 12.18 16.55 -21.84
CA ALA A 207 13.34 15.74 -22.22
C ALA A 207 13.44 15.51 -23.74
N ALA A 208 12.30 15.44 -24.45
CA ALA A 208 12.27 15.28 -25.91
C ALA A 208 12.73 16.55 -26.63
N ASP A 209 12.33 17.72 -26.13
CA ASP A 209 12.70 19.03 -26.68
C ASP A 209 14.04 19.54 -26.12
N TYR A 210 14.72 18.75 -25.29
CA TYR A 210 15.95 19.16 -24.63
C TYR A 210 17.14 19.20 -25.60
N PRO A 211 18.08 20.17 -25.49
CA PRO A 211 19.18 20.31 -26.45
C PRO A 211 20.18 19.13 -26.51
N CYS A 212 20.08 18.18 -25.57
CA CYS A 212 20.95 17.01 -25.51
C CYS A 212 20.18 15.77 -25.03
N SER A 213 20.78 14.58 -25.18
CA SER A 213 20.14 13.34 -24.72
C SER A 213 20.04 13.30 -23.19
N VAL A 214 18.81 13.33 -22.67
CA VAL A 214 18.50 13.21 -21.24
C VAL A 214 18.38 11.75 -20.80
N ARG A 215 19.04 11.40 -19.69
CA ARG A 215 18.93 10.08 -19.05
C ARG A 215 18.73 10.18 -17.56
N VAL A 216 17.80 9.40 -17.02
CA VAL A 216 17.54 9.23 -15.59
C VAL A 216 18.07 7.86 -15.15
N CYS A 217 18.96 7.88 -14.17
CA CYS A 217 19.59 6.71 -13.59
C CYS A 217 19.26 6.57 -12.11
N TRP A 218 18.89 5.36 -11.71
CA TRP A 218 18.74 5.04 -10.30
C TRP A 218 20.11 4.82 -9.65
N ILE A 219 20.29 5.35 -8.44
CA ILE A 219 21.43 5.06 -7.57
C ILE A 219 20.96 4.71 -6.16
N ARG A 220 21.85 4.10 -5.37
CA ARG A 220 21.55 3.84 -3.96
C ARG A 220 21.83 5.10 -3.14
N ARG A 221 20.87 5.53 -2.31
CA ARG A 221 20.90 6.75 -1.48
C ARG A 221 22.27 7.05 -0.85
N SER A 222 22.87 6.05 -0.21
CA SER A 222 24.12 6.21 0.55
C SER A 222 25.41 5.92 -0.23
N SER A 223 25.35 5.74 -1.56
CA SER A 223 26.50 5.30 -2.35
C SER A 223 27.34 6.44 -2.96
N VAL A 224 26.80 7.66 -3.01
CA VAL A 224 27.44 8.80 -3.69
C VAL A 224 27.33 10.07 -2.84
N LEU A 225 28.47 10.70 -2.52
CA LEU A 225 28.53 11.93 -1.71
C LEU A 225 27.72 13.08 -2.32
N ALA A 226 27.73 13.20 -3.65
CA ALA A 226 26.95 14.23 -4.34
C ALA A 226 25.44 14.05 -4.18
N HIS A 227 24.94 12.79 -4.11
CA HIS A 227 23.55 12.53 -3.80
C HIS A 227 23.23 12.82 -2.34
N ALA A 228 24.12 12.49 -1.41
CA ALA A 228 23.95 12.86 -0.01
C ALA A 228 23.89 14.39 0.19
N ALA A 229 24.58 15.16 -0.66
CA ALA A 229 24.47 16.61 -0.68
C ALA A 229 23.09 17.09 -1.20
N ALA A 230 22.52 16.42 -2.21
CA ALA A 230 21.15 16.70 -2.67
C ALA A 230 20.11 16.38 -1.58
N ASP A 231 20.21 15.19 -0.97
CA ASP A 231 19.38 14.77 0.18
C ASP A 231 19.45 15.78 1.35
N ALA A 232 20.65 16.25 1.69
CA ALA A 232 20.78 17.29 2.72
C ALA A 232 20.16 18.64 2.27
N ALA A 233 20.30 18.99 0.99
CA ALA A 233 19.80 20.26 0.44
C ALA A 233 18.27 20.29 0.31
N CYS A 234 17.59 19.15 0.20
CA CYS A 234 16.13 19.06 0.25
C CYS A 234 15.56 19.14 1.68
N HIS A 235 16.42 19.28 2.68
CA HIS A 235 16.05 19.52 4.09
C HIS A 235 16.66 20.83 4.62
N PRO A 236 16.27 21.99 4.05
CA PRO A 236 16.88 23.26 4.41
C PRO A 236 16.55 23.67 5.85
N VAL A 237 17.56 24.18 6.57
CA VAL A 237 17.40 24.72 7.93
C VAL A 237 16.58 26.02 7.93
N THR A 238 16.62 26.77 6.82
CA THR A 238 15.91 28.04 6.67
C THR A 238 15.12 28.05 5.38
N VAL A 239 13.84 28.39 5.46
CA VAL A 239 12.93 28.48 4.32
C VAL A 239 12.54 29.94 4.13
N MET A 240 12.73 30.46 2.91
CA MET A 240 12.35 31.84 2.56
C MET A 240 10.87 31.89 2.16
N TYR A 241 10.15 32.89 2.66
CA TYR A 241 8.73 33.12 2.36
C TYR A 241 8.54 34.44 1.61
N PRO A 242 7.47 34.59 0.81
CA PRO A 242 6.43 33.59 0.52
C PRO A 242 6.90 32.50 -0.45
N LEU A 243 6.38 31.28 -0.28
CA LEU A 243 6.67 30.16 -1.17
C LEU A 243 5.74 30.15 -2.38
N PRO A 244 6.25 29.86 -3.59
CA PRO A 244 5.41 29.63 -4.76
C PRO A 244 4.53 28.39 -4.54
N LEU A 245 3.31 28.42 -5.06
CA LEU A 245 2.41 27.28 -5.02
C LEU A 245 2.81 26.25 -6.09
N LEU A 246 2.89 24.97 -5.72
CA LEU A 246 3.15 23.90 -6.70
C LEU A 246 1.91 23.68 -7.57
N LEU A 247 2.01 24.04 -8.85
CA LEU A 247 0.96 23.78 -9.84
C LEU A 247 1.15 22.37 -10.42
N LEU A 248 0.31 21.44 -9.98
CA LEU A 248 0.28 20.08 -10.52
C LEU A 248 -0.69 19.96 -11.69
N PRO A 249 -0.43 19.08 -12.66
CA PRO A 249 -1.39 18.72 -13.68
C PRO A 249 -2.71 18.23 -13.06
N PRO A 250 -3.88 18.57 -13.64
CA PRO A 250 -5.17 18.16 -13.08
C PRO A 250 -5.32 16.64 -12.91
N SER A 251 -4.76 15.85 -13.82
CA SER A 251 -4.72 14.39 -13.74
C SER A 251 -4.08 13.89 -12.43
N ASP A 252 -2.97 14.50 -12.02
CA ASP A 252 -2.22 14.10 -10.82
C ASP A 252 -2.95 14.50 -9.55
N THR A 253 -3.58 15.69 -9.54
CA THR A 253 -4.43 16.11 -8.42
C THR A 253 -5.59 15.11 -8.21
N VAL A 254 -6.23 14.64 -9.28
CA VAL A 254 -7.30 13.66 -9.21
C VAL A 254 -6.82 12.34 -8.61
N ASP A 255 -5.64 11.88 -9.00
CA ASP A 255 -5.10 10.61 -8.51
C ASP A 255 -4.65 10.69 -7.04
N ILE A 256 -4.11 11.83 -6.60
CA ILE A 256 -3.87 12.11 -5.18
C ILE A 256 -5.18 12.02 -4.39
N HIS A 257 -6.24 12.70 -4.86
CA HIS A 257 -7.54 12.68 -4.20
C HIS A 257 -8.14 11.27 -4.14
N LYS A 258 -8.07 10.49 -5.23
CA LYS A 258 -8.54 9.10 -5.24
C LYS A 258 -7.78 8.23 -4.24
N GLU A 259 -6.47 8.42 -4.11
CA GLU A 259 -5.67 7.68 -3.14
C GLU A 259 -6.01 8.07 -1.70
N ASN A 260 -6.21 9.36 -1.44
CA ASN A 260 -6.70 9.84 -0.14
C ASN A 260 -8.09 9.28 0.19
N LEU A 261 -8.99 9.18 -0.80
CA LEU A 261 -10.29 8.52 -0.64
C LEU A 261 -10.15 7.03 -0.32
N ARG A 262 -9.20 6.32 -0.95
CA ARG A 262 -8.93 4.91 -0.62
C ARG A 262 -8.40 4.75 0.80
N ARG A 263 -7.48 5.63 1.24
CA ARG A 263 -6.93 5.60 2.60
C ARG A 263 -8.00 5.87 3.65
N THR A 264 -8.78 6.93 3.48
CA THR A 264 -9.88 7.28 4.39
C THR A 264 -10.95 6.19 4.42
N THR A 265 -11.29 5.61 3.27
CA THR A 265 -12.23 4.47 3.23
C THR A 265 -11.66 3.26 3.97
N ARG A 266 -10.39 2.88 3.74
CA ARG A 266 -9.74 1.79 4.48
C ARG A 266 -9.72 2.03 5.99
N ALA A 267 -9.62 3.28 6.44
CA ALA A 267 -9.68 3.62 7.86
C ALA A 267 -11.06 3.37 8.49
N LEU A 268 -12.12 3.20 7.69
CA LEU A 268 -13.47 2.84 8.15
C LEU A 268 -13.66 1.32 8.30
N ILE A 269 -12.66 0.50 7.97
CA ILE A 269 -12.76 -0.96 8.17
C ILE A 269 -13.00 -1.21 9.67
N PRO A 270 -14.08 -1.92 10.04
CA PRO A 270 -14.37 -2.16 11.45
C PRO A 270 -13.21 -2.92 12.11
N PRO A 271 -12.76 -2.53 13.30
CA PRO A 271 -11.68 -3.23 13.99
C PRO A 271 -12.11 -4.67 14.30
N ARG A 272 -11.18 -5.61 14.17
CA ARG A 272 -11.40 -6.99 14.61
C ARG A 272 -11.35 -7.01 16.12
N GLY A 273 -12.32 -7.66 16.77
CA GLY A 273 -12.40 -7.69 18.24
C GLY A 273 -11.18 -8.37 18.88
N HIS A 274 -10.76 -9.52 18.35
CA HIS A 274 -9.57 -10.24 18.82
C HIS A 274 -8.84 -10.87 17.64
N ASP A 275 -7.58 -10.49 17.45
CA ASP A 275 -6.75 -11.10 16.43
C ASP A 275 -6.54 -12.59 16.69
N LEU A 276 -6.58 -13.36 15.61
CA LEU A 276 -6.22 -14.77 15.67
C LEU A 276 -4.70 -14.89 15.86
N PRO A 277 -4.23 -15.83 16.68
CA PRO A 277 -2.81 -16.15 16.79
C PRO A 277 -2.21 -16.52 15.43
N SER A 278 -0.94 -16.17 15.22
CA SER A 278 -0.18 -16.58 14.04
C SER A 278 0.21 -18.06 14.10
N GLY A 279 0.42 -18.69 12.95
CA GLY A 279 0.92 -20.08 12.88
C GLY A 279 -0.16 -21.15 13.10
N LEU A 280 -1.43 -20.77 12.94
CA LEU A 280 -2.56 -21.71 12.93
C LEU A 280 -2.75 -22.29 11.53
N THR A 281 -3.19 -23.55 11.45
CA THR A 281 -3.69 -24.10 10.19
C THR A 281 -5.03 -23.46 9.84
N ARG A 282 -5.45 -23.56 8.56
CA ARG A 282 -6.74 -23.01 8.14
C ARG A 282 -7.90 -23.57 8.97
N GLN A 283 -7.90 -24.87 9.27
CA GLN A 283 -8.94 -25.50 10.08
C GLN A 283 -8.98 -24.96 11.52
N GLU A 284 -7.80 -24.74 12.11
CA GLU A 284 -7.66 -24.17 13.46
C GLU A 284 -8.16 -22.72 13.51
N GLU A 285 -7.78 -21.90 12.53
CA GLU A 285 -8.27 -20.52 12.41
C GLU A 285 -9.79 -20.46 12.38
N VAL A 286 -10.41 -21.31 11.55
CA VAL A 286 -11.86 -21.35 11.37
C VAL A 286 -12.55 -21.83 12.64
N SER A 287 -12.03 -22.89 13.25
CA SER A 287 -12.56 -23.43 14.52
C SER A 287 -12.53 -22.36 15.61
N LEU A 288 -11.36 -21.75 15.83
CA LEU A 288 -11.17 -20.73 16.87
C LEU A 288 -12.02 -19.50 16.61
N ARG A 289 -12.13 -19.05 15.34
CA ARG A 289 -12.98 -17.93 14.97
C ARG A 289 -14.46 -18.23 15.24
N ARG A 290 -14.96 -19.42 14.92
CA ARG A 290 -16.33 -19.84 15.22
C ARG A 290 -16.62 -19.90 16.72
N VAL A 291 -15.66 -20.37 17.52
CA VAL A 291 -15.76 -20.31 18.99
C VAL A 291 -15.87 -18.88 19.49
N ARG A 292 -14.92 -18.01 19.10
CA ARG A 292 -14.86 -16.61 19.54
C ARG A 292 -16.11 -15.82 19.15
N VAL A 293 -16.58 -16.01 17.93
CA VAL A 293 -17.77 -15.31 17.41
C VAL A 293 -19.08 -15.93 17.93
N GLY A 294 -19.03 -17.09 18.58
CA GLY A 294 -20.24 -17.83 18.98
C GLY A 294 -21.04 -18.34 17.78
N ALA A 295 -20.37 -18.59 16.65
CA ALA A 295 -20.95 -19.05 15.39
C ALA A 295 -20.61 -20.51 15.08
N ALA A 296 -20.33 -21.33 16.09
CA ALA A 296 -20.20 -22.77 15.95
C ALA A 296 -21.54 -23.42 15.55
N VAL A 297 -21.50 -24.44 14.68
CA VAL A 297 -22.69 -25.19 14.25
C VAL A 297 -22.97 -26.33 15.24
N THR A 298 -23.35 -25.97 16.47
CA THR A 298 -23.56 -26.93 17.55
C THR A 298 -24.83 -27.76 17.34
N PRO A 299 -24.99 -28.91 18.05
CA PRO A 299 -26.23 -29.70 17.99
C PRO A 299 -27.47 -28.87 18.32
N SER A 300 -27.38 -27.93 19.28
CA SER A 300 -28.50 -27.03 19.60
C SER A 300 -28.90 -26.11 18.44
N ILE A 301 -27.92 -25.61 17.66
CA ILE A 301 -28.18 -24.81 16.45
C ILE A 301 -28.78 -25.67 15.34
N ARG A 302 -28.25 -26.88 15.11
CA ARG A 302 -28.80 -27.82 14.13
C ARG A 302 -30.25 -28.22 14.45
N ALA A 303 -30.55 -28.47 15.73
CA ALA A 303 -31.89 -28.78 16.20
C ALA A 303 -32.86 -27.60 16.01
N LYS A 304 -32.42 -26.36 16.26
CA LYS A 304 -33.22 -25.14 15.99
C LYS A 304 -33.60 -24.99 14.51
N TRP A 305 -32.79 -25.52 13.60
CA TRP A 305 -33.05 -25.49 12.16
C TRP A 305 -33.88 -26.68 11.66
N GLY A 306 -34.26 -27.62 12.53
CA GLY A 306 -35.09 -28.76 12.15
C GLY A 306 -34.37 -29.84 11.33
N TYR A 307 -33.04 -29.95 11.44
CA TYR A 307 -32.32 -31.04 10.78
C TYR A 307 -32.69 -32.41 11.37
N THR A 308 -33.11 -33.33 10.51
CA THR A 308 -33.66 -34.65 10.85
C THR A 308 -32.67 -35.63 11.49
N ASP A 309 -31.37 -35.42 11.28
CA ASP A 309 -30.31 -36.30 11.79
C ASP A 309 -29.86 -35.92 13.22
N THR A 310 -30.58 -35.02 13.89
CA THR A 310 -30.22 -34.61 15.24
C THR A 310 -30.82 -35.56 16.27
N THR A 311 -29.95 -36.24 17.02
CA THR A 311 -30.35 -36.98 18.21
C THR A 311 -31.08 -36.04 19.18
N SER A 312 -32.09 -36.55 19.89
CA SER A 312 -32.85 -35.76 20.88
C SER A 312 -32.01 -35.28 22.06
N SER A 313 -30.82 -35.88 22.26
CA SER A 313 -29.84 -35.54 23.29
C SER A 313 -28.51 -35.08 22.71
N CYS A 314 -27.71 -34.47 23.58
CA CYS A 314 -26.31 -34.13 23.33
C CYS A 314 -25.50 -35.39 22.95
N PRO A 315 -24.55 -35.34 22.00
CA PRO A 315 -23.88 -36.56 21.50
C PRO A 315 -22.97 -37.25 22.53
N PHE A 316 -22.76 -36.66 23.70
CA PHE A 316 -21.87 -37.21 24.71
C PHE A 316 -22.33 -36.92 26.15
N CYS A 317 -23.64 -36.69 26.35
CA CYS A 317 -24.31 -36.73 27.67
C CYS A 317 -25.84 -36.80 27.48
N PRO A 318 -26.63 -37.14 28.53
CA PRO A 318 -28.09 -37.24 28.42
C PRO A 318 -28.81 -35.88 28.39
N ALA A 319 -28.10 -34.74 28.36
CA ALA A 319 -28.72 -33.42 28.28
C ALA A 319 -29.52 -33.27 26.98
N PRO A 320 -30.65 -32.55 26.98
CA PRO A 320 -31.44 -32.34 25.77
C PRO A 320 -30.65 -31.58 24.72
N VAL A 321 -30.88 -31.89 23.43
CA VAL A 321 -30.11 -31.29 22.30
C VAL A 321 -30.15 -29.76 22.28
N ARG A 322 -31.22 -29.15 22.80
CA ARG A 322 -31.38 -27.70 22.91
C ARG A 322 -30.36 -27.04 23.84
N GLU A 323 -29.85 -27.78 24.82
CA GLU A 323 -28.84 -27.32 25.77
C GLU A 323 -27.41 -27.63 25.31
N ALA A 324 -27.22 -28.37 24.22
CA ALA A 324 -25.92 -28.69 23.64
C ALA A 324 -25.36 -27.50 22.81
N ASP A 325 -25.22 -26.34 23.45
CA ASP A 325 -24.58 -25.15 22.90
C ASP A 325 -23.05 -25.17 23.09
N LEU A 326 -22.39 -24.11 22.62
CA LEU A 326 -20.93 -24.01 22.68
C LEU A 326 -20.40 -24.00 24.12
N ASN A 327 -21.11 -23.32 25.03
CA ASN A 327 -20.74 -23.27 26.45
C ASN A 327 -20.89 -24.65 27.10
N HIS A 328 -21.94 -25.39 26.75
CA HIS A 328 -22.12 -26.76 27.19
C HIS A 328 -20.97 -27.63 26.74
N LEU A 329 -20.69 -27.66 25.43
CA LEU A 329 -19.65 -28.50 24.84
C LEU A 329 -18.25 -28.19 25.39
N LEU A 330 -17.92 -26.90 25.57
CA LEU A 330 -16.60 -26.48 26.04
C LEU A 330 -16.45 -26.49 27.56
N TRP A 331 -17.49 -26.18 28.34
CA TRP A 331 -17.33 -25.78 29.75
C TRP A 331 -18.14 -26.58 30.78
N THR A 332 -19.41 -26.87 30.54
CA THR A 332 -20.27 -27.47 31.60
C THR A 332 -20.40 -28.98 31.47
N ARG A 333 -20.16 -29.55 30.28
CA ARG A 333 -20.44 -30.96 30.02
C ARG A 333 -19.64 -31.95 30.90
N PRO A 334 -20.30 -32.94 31.55
CA PRO A 334 -19.63 -33.96 32.36
C PRO A 334 -18.78 -34.95 31.55
N GLY A 335 -19.27 -35.43 30.41
CA GLY A 335 -18.58 -36.47 29.61
C GLY A 335 -17.20 -36.08 29.08
N LEU A 336 -16.92 -34.78 28.96
CA LEU A 336 -15.62 -34.25 28.54
C LEU A 336 -14.79 -33.69 29.71
N GLN A 337 -15.24 -33.87 30.95
CA GLN A 337 -14.64 -33.24 32.12
C GLN A 337 -13.19 -33.68 32.35
N ALA A 338 -12.88 -34.97 32.13
CA ALA A 338 -11.52 -35.49 32.31
C ALA A 338 -10.54 -34.84 31.32
N ALA A 339 -10.86 -34.86 30.02
CA ALA A 339 -10.06 -34.22 28.98
C ALA A 339 -9.92 -32.71 29.20
N ARG A 340 -11.05 -32.03 29.46
CA ARG A 340 -11.08 -30.59 29.76
C ARG A 340 -10.16 -30.23 30.93
N ARG A 341 -10.26 -30.95 32.06
CA ARG A 341 -9.43 -30.68 33.25
C ARG A 341 -7.94 -30.84 32.94
N ARG A 342 -7.55 -31.85 32.15
CA ARG A 342 -6.15 -32.05 31.76
C ARG A 342 -5.62 -30.88 30.92
N HIS A 343 -6.35 -30.46 29.90
CA HIS A 343 -5.96 -29.36 29.02
C HIS A 343 -5.93 -28.02 29.76
N LEU A 344 -6.97 -27.72 30.55
CA LEU A 344 -7.01 -26.52 31.38
C LEU A 344 -5.83 -26.44 32.36
N ARG A 345 -5.50 -27.55 33.05
CA ARG A 345 -4.34 -27.58 33.97
C ARG A 345 -3.02 -27.29 33.28
N ARG A 346 -2.80 -27.85 32.07
CA ARG A 346 -1.60 -27.58 31.27
C ARG A 346 -1.48 -26.09 30.90
N ALA A 347 -2.62 -25.42 30.72
CA ALA A 347 -2.72 -23.99 30.44
C ALA A 347 -2.74 -23.09 31.70
N GLY A 348 -2.63 -23.66 32.91
CA GLY A 348 -2.72 -22.91 34.17
C GLY A 348 -4.12 -22.38 34.49
N LEU A 349 -5.17 -22.97 33.90
CA LEU A 349 -6.57 -22.55 34.03
C LEU A 349 -7.39 -23.53 34.89
N GLN A 350 -8.48 -23.05 35.49
CA GLN A 350 -9.35 -23.84 36.37
C GLN A 350 -10.82 -23.84 35.91
N HIS A 351 -11.39 -25.04 35.71
CA HIS A 351 -12.79 -25.18 35.26
C HIS A 351 -13.84 -24.62 36.22
N THR A 352 -13.50 -24.43 37.50
CA THR A 352 -14.40 -23.88 38.52
C THR A 352 -14.54 -22.36 38.42
N ARG A 353 -13.67 -21.68 37.67
CA ARG A 353 -13.65 -20.22 37.54
C ARG A 353 -14.22 -19.81 36.19
N GLN A 354 -15.42 -19.25 36.17
CA GLN A 354 -16.05 -18.78 34.94
C GLN A 354 -15.18 -17.83 34.08
N PRO A 355 -14.36 -16.93 34.65
CA PRO A 355 -13.42 -16.10 33.86
C PRO A 355 -12.38 -16.90 33.07
N ASP A 356 -12.07 -18.13 33.49
CA ASP A 356 -11.05 -18.96 32.84
C ASP A 356 -11.54 -19.52 31.50
N LEU A 357 -12.86 -19.65 31.28
CA LEU A 357 -13.41 -19.97 29.94
C LEU A 357 -13.07 -18.86 28.94
N HIS A 358 -13.30 -17.61 29.33
CA HIS A 358 -12.97 -16.46 28.49
C HIS A 358 -11.46 -16.39 28.21
N ARG A 359 -10.63 -16.63 29.23
CA ARG A 359 -9.16 -16.70 29.06
C ARG A 359 -8.73 -17.86 28.17
N TRP A 360 -9.47 -18.97 28.15
CA TRP A 360 -9.16 -20.10 27.28
C TRP A 360 -9.47 -19.80 25.82
N ILE A 361 -10.57 -19.10 25.54
CA ILE A 361 -11.03 -18.74 24.18
C ILE A 361 -10.23 -17.56 23.59
N TYR A 362 -10.01 -16.52 24.38
CA TYR A 362 -9.45 -15.25 23.91
C TYR A 362 -8.00 -15.01 24.34
N GLY A 363 -7.52 -15.73 25.35
CA GLY A 363 -6.17 -15.56 25.88
C GLY A 363 -5.09 -16.29 25.08
N PRO A 364 -3.85 -16.31 25.61
CA PRO A 364 -2.70 -16.93 24.94
C PRO A 364 -2.79 -18.47 24.86
N ASN A 365 -3.72 -19.08 25.60
CA ASN A 365 -3.85 -20.54 25.78
C ASN A 365 -4.63 -21.24 24.64
N HIS A 366 -4.72 -20.63 23.46
CA HIS A 366 -5.48 -21.12 22.32
C HIS A 366 -5.07 -22.52 21.85
N ARG A 367 -3.77 -22.88 21.93
CA ARG A 367 -3.29 -24.22 21.58
C ARG A 367 -3.93 -25.30 22.43
N SER A 368 -3.99 -25.09 23.75
CA SER A 368 -4.67 -26.02 24.66
C SER A 368 -6.16 -26.20 24.34
N LEU A 369 -6.84 -25.17 23.85
CA LEU A 369 -8.24 -25.27 23.42
C LEU A 369 -8.37 -26.09 22.13
N LEU A 370 -7.49 -25.86 21.15
CA LEU A 370 -7.47 -26.58 19.89
C LEU A 370 -7.14 -28.07 20.11
N ASP A 371 -6.12 -28.39 20.91
CA ASP A 371 -5.76 -29.78 21.24
C ASP A 371 -6.93 -30.51 21.96
N PHE A 372 -7.66 -29.80 22.82
CA PHE A 372 -8.87 -30.33 23.45
C PHE A 372 -9.95 -30.63 22.42
N MET A 373 -10.19 -29.72 21.48
CA MET A 373 -11.19 -29.92 20.43
C MET A 373 -10.82 -31.06 19.48
N GLU A 374 -9.53 -31.25 19.21
CA GLU A 374 -9.01 -32.33 18.39
C GLU A 374 -9.21 -33.68 19.08
N GLU A 375 -8.76 -33.80 20.33
CA GLU A 375 -8.88 -35.02 21.12
C GLU A 375 -10.33 -35.46 21.29
N THR A 376 -11.23 -34.50 21.49
CA THR A 376 -12.65 -34.75 21.76
C THR A 376 -13.52 -34.76 20.50
N GLN A 377 -12.91 -34.58 19.32
CA GLN A 377 -13.58 -34.50 18.02
C GLN A 377 -14.65 -33.39 17.93
N LEU A 378 -14.53 -32.35 18.76
CA LEU A 378 -15.48 -31.23 18.79
C LEU A 378 -15.43 -30.36 17.53
N HIS A 379 -14.37 -30.42 16.73
CA HIS A 379 -14.31 -29.73 15.42
C HIS A 379 -15.44 -30.13 14.46
N SER A 380 -16.08 -31.29 14.66
CA SER A 380 -17.26 -31.67 13.88
C SER A 380 -18.50 -30.80 14.15
N PHE A 381 -18.52 -30.12 15.31
CA PHE A 381 -19.62 -29.27 15.77
C PHE A 381 -19.24 -27.79 15.87
N VAL A 382 -17.97 -27.46 15.66
CA VAL A 382 -17.44 -26.10 15.63
C VAL A 382 -16.99 -25.80 14.22
#